data_AF-A0A1F8MZY4-F1
#
_entry.id   AF-A0A1F8MZY4-F1
#
_cell.length_a   1.000
_cell.length_b   1.000
_cell.length_c   1.000
_cell.angle_alpha   90.00
_cell.angle_beta   90.00
_cell.angle_gamma   90.00
#
_symmetry.space_group_name_H-M   'P 1'
#
loop_
_entity.id
_entity.type
_entity.pdbx_description
1 polymer ?
#
loop_
_entity_poly.entity_id
_entity_poly.type
_entity_poly.pdbx_seq_one_letter_code
_entity_poly.pdbx_strand_id
1 'polypeptide(L)'
;MPVVRMRQSMLRLPEPEVSELSATLKVLSDKNRLRIMALLMRGELCVCEIFTALELPQNLISHHLAVLRQEGLLNDRHDPHDARVIYYSVDPQVVNELRAKLLSFLDLSQLDPSPAQCVYGETDEKQPSSGGTHKKGEVTTHDL
;
A
#
# COMPACT_ATOMS: atom_id res chain seq x y z
N MET A 1 26.08 5.14 17.38
CA MET A 1 25.03 4.64 16.46
C MET A 1 24.77 5.75 15.44
N PRO A 2 24.51 5.45 14.15
CA PRO A 2 24.27 6.48 13.15
C PRO A 2 22.97 7.24 13.44
N VAL A 3 23.00 8.58 13.31
CA VAL A 3 21.82 9.43 13.50
C VAL A 3 21.23 9.75 12.13
N VAL A 4 20.17 9.06 11.76
CA VAL A 4 19.43 9.35 10.51
C VAL A 4 18.51 10.55 10.74
N ARG A 5 18.76 11.66 10.06
CA ARG A 5 17.86 12.82 10.06
C ARG A 5 16.66 12.55 9.15
N MET A 6 15.66 11.83 9.67
CA MET A 6 14.40 11.60 8.96
C MET A 6 13.70 12.92 8.65
N ARG A 7 13.02 13.00 7.49
CA ARG A 7 12.20 14.17 7.14
C ARG A 7 10.98 14.25 8.05
N GLN A 8 10.51 15.47 8.32
CA GLN A 8 9.27 15.68 9.08
C GLN A 8 8.05 15.04 8.41
N SER A 9 8.06 14.90 7.07
CA SER A 9 7.04 14.18 6.30
C SER A 9 6.98 12.66 6.56
N MET A 10 7.97 12.07 7.24
CA MET A 10 7.97 10.65 7.64
C MET A 10 7.36 10.42 9.03
N LEU A 11 6.95 11.47 9.75
CA LEU A 11 6.46 11.36 11.12
C LEU A 11 5.01 10.86 11.15
N ARG A 12 4.88 9.53 11.25
CA ARG A 12 3.71 8.72 11.64
C ARG A 12 2.87 8.16 10.48
N LEU A 13 3.03 6.86 10.24
CA LEU A 13 2.12 6.06 9.40
C LEU A 13 0.80 5.77 10.15
N PRO A 14 -0.35 5.68 9.45
CA PRO A 14 -1.62 5.25 10.04
C PRO A 14 -1.68 3.71 10.16
N GLU A 15 -0.84 3.15 11.05
CA GLU A 15 -0.69 1.70 11.28
C GLU A 15 -1.99 0.85 11.26
N PRO A 16 -3.10 1.21 11.96
CA PRO A 16 -4.31 0.38 11.94
C PRO A 16 -5.00 0.35 10.57
N GLU A 17 -5.02 1.48 9.85
CA GLU A 17 -5.61 1.59 8.51
C GLU A 17 -4.77 0.84 7.47
N VAL A 18 -3.44 0.94 7.57
CA VAL A 18 -2.50 0.18 6.75
C VAL A 18 -2.63 -1.33 6.98
N SER A 19 -2.82 -1.77 8.23
CA SER A 19 -3.00 -3.17 8.58
C SER A 19 -4.29 -3.77 7.98
N GLU A 20 -5.41 -3.05 8.10
CA GLU A 20 -6.70 -3.47 7.52
C GLU A 20 -6.62 -3.52 5.98
N LEU A 21 -6.15 -2.45 5.33
CA LEU A 21 -5.99 -2.39 3.88
C LEU A 21 -5.05 -3.49 3.36
N SER A 22 -3.96 -3.76 4.07
CA SER A 22 -3.02 -4.84 3.76
C SER A 22 -3.67 -6.23 3.83
N ALA A 23 -4.54 -6.49 4.80
CA ALA A 23 -5.26 -7.76 4.92
C ALA A 23 -6.19 -8.00 3.70
N THR A 24 -7.03 -7.03 3.35
CA THR A 24 -7.95 -7.16 2.20
C THR A 24 -7.19 -7.23 0.88
N LEU A 25 -6.13 -6.43 0.69
CA LEU A 25 -5.26 -6.51 -0.50
C LEU A 25 -4.54 -7.86 -0.59
N LYS A 26 -4.11 -8.44 0.54
CA LYS A 26 -3.52 -9.79 0.56
C LYS A 26 -4.51 -10.84 0.09
N VAL A 27 -5.78 -10.76 0.49
CA VAL A 27 -6.81 -11.66 -0.06
C VAL A 27 -7.00 -11.42 -1.55
N LEU A 28 -7.10 -10.17 -2.01
CA LEU A 28 -7.26 -9.86 -3.43
C LEU A 28 -6.02 -10.17 -4.29
N SER A 29 -4.82 -10.30 -3.72
CA SER A 29 -3.57 -10.51 -4.49
C SER A 29 -3.48 -11.83 -5.27
N ASP A 30 -4.41 -12.76 -5.09
CA ASP A 30 -4.46 -14.05 -5.79
C ASP A 30 -5.08 -13.92 -7.19
N LYS A 31 -4.36 -14.42 -8.19
CA LYS A 31 -4.73 -14.38 -9.60
C LYS A 31 -6.11 -14.98 -9.90
N ASN A 32 -6.49 -16.07 -9.25
CA ASN A 32 -7.79 -16.70 -9.48
C ASN A 32 -8.91 -15.94 -8.77
N ARG A 33 -8.67 -15.40 -7.57
CA ARG A 33 -9.63 -14.53 -6.89
C ARG A 33 -9.88 -13.23 -7.69
N LEU A 34 -8.85 -12.62 -8.29
CA LEU A 34 -9.03 -11.50 -9.23
C LEU A 34 -9.81 -11.89 -10.48
N ARG A 35 -9.57 -13.08 -11.07
CA ARG A 35 -10.36 -13.58 -12.21
C ARG A 35 -11.84 -13.77 -11.85
N ILE A 36 -12.13 -14.31 -10.67
CA ILE A 36 -13.51 -14.49 -10.16
C ILE A 36 -14.17 -13.13 -9.93
N MET A 37 -13.50 -12.20 -9.24
CA MET A 37 -13.99 -10.83 -9.04
C MET A 37 -14.25 -10.14 -10.38
N ALA A 38 -13.35 -10.24 -11.37
CA ALA A 38 -13.52 -9.62 -12.68
C ALA A 38 -14.71 -10.17 -13.49
N LEU A 39 -15.15 -11.41 -13.23
CA LEU A 39 -16.41 -11.94 -13.74
C LEU A 39 -17.61 -11.38 -12.96
N LEU A 40 -17.57 -11.44 -11.63
CA LEU A 40 -18.67 -11.02 -10.76
C LEU A 40 -18.94 -9.50 -10.79
N MET A 41 -17.95 -8.69 -11.18
CA MET A 41 -18.12 -7.27 -11.50
C MET A 41 -19.03 -7.01 -12.72
N ARG A 42 -19.42 -8.04 -13.48
CA ARG A 42 -20.31 -7.96 -14.65
C ARG A 42 -21.73 -8.45 -14.38
N GLY A 43 -21.99 -9.03 -13.20
CA GLY A 43 -23.26 -9.66 -12.85
C GLY A 43 -23.05 -10.81 -11.88
N GLU A 44 -24.15 -11.27 -11.27
CA GLU A 44 -24.10 -12.45 -10.40
C GLU A 44 -23.89 -13.75 -11.21
N LEU A 45 -23.17 -14.71 -10.62
CA LEU A 45 -22.89 -16.00 -11.26
C LEU A 45 -22.91 -17.13 -10.22
N CYS A 46 -23.33 -18.32 -10.64
CA CYS A 46 -23.16 -19.55 -9.87
C CYS A 46 -21.80 -20.22 -10.13
N VAL A 47 -21.45 -21.22 -9.31
CA VAL A 47 -20.17 -21.96 -9.43
C VAL A 47 -20.00 -22.61 -10.82
N CYS A 48 -21.08 -23.09 -11.44
CA CYS A 48 -21.05 -23.73 -12.77
C CYS A 48 -20.70 -22.75 -13.90
N GLU A 49 -21.16 -21.51 -13.81
CA GLU A 49 -20.85 -20.46 -14.78
C GLU A 49 -19.40 -20.00 -14.63
N ILE A 50 -18.94 -19.80 -13.39
CA ILE A 50 -17.54 -19.46 -13.08
C ILE A 50 -16.60 -20.59 -13.52
N PHE A 51 -17.00 -21.86 -13.33
CA PHE A 51 -16.29 -23.04 -13.84
C PHE A 51 -16.14 -22.99 -15.36
N THR A 52 -17.25 -22.76 -16.07
CA THR A 52 -17.29 -22.68 -17.53
C THR A 52 -16.43 -21.53 -18.06
N ALA A 53 -16.39 -20.40 -17.35
CA ALA A 53 -15.65 -19.21 -17.77
C ALA A 53 -14.14 -19.23 -17.42
N LEU A 54 -13.73 -19.97 -16.40
CA LEU A 54 -12.34 -19.96 -15.89
C LEU A 54 -11.56 -21.28 -16.08
N GLU A 55 -12.26 -22.38 -16.38
CA GLU A 55 -11.72 -23.75 -16.50
C GLU A 55 -10.98 -24.22 -15.23
N LEU A 56 -11.34 -23.67 -14.07
CA LEU A 56 -10.80 -24.06 -12.77
C LEU A 56 -11.67 -25.16 -12.13
N PRO A 57 -11.10 -26.14 -11.41
CA PRO A 57 -11.86 -27.12 -10.65
C PRO A 57 -12.90 -26.49 -9.70
N GLN A 58 -14.11 -27.03 -9.64
CA GLN A 58 -15.21 -26.45 -8.84
C GLN A 58 -14.88 -26.36 -7.34
N ASN A 59 -14.13 -27.31 -6.78
CA ASN A 59 -13.68 -27.25 -5.39
C ASN A 59 -12.75 -26.04 -5.12
N LEU A 60 -11.89 -25.69 -6.07
CA LEU A 60 -11.01 -24.51 -5.99
C LEU A 60 -11.81 -23.21 -6.13
N ILE A 61 -12.81 -23.19 -7.02
CA ILE A 61 -13.73 -22.04 -7.15
C ILE A 61 -14.51 -21.83 -5.85
N SER A 62 -15.13 -22.88 -5.29
CA SER A 62 -15.85 -22.78 -4.02
C SER A 62 -14.96 -22.34 -2.86
N HIS A 63 -13.70 -22.80 -2.81
CA HIS A 63 -12.72 -22.32 -1.84
C HIS A 63 -12.44 -20.81 -2.01
N HIS A 64 -12.20 -20.35 -3.23
CA HIS A 64 -11.97 -18.93 -3.51
C HIS A 64 -13.19 -18.05 -3.20
N LEU A 65 -14.41 -18.50 -3.51
CA LEU A 65 -15.66 -17.81 -3.18
C LEU A 65 -15.90 -17.75 -1.67
N ALA A 66 -15.57 -18.82 -0.93
CA ALA A 66 -15.65 -18.83 0.53
C ALA A 66 -14.70 -17.79 1.15
N VAL A 67 -13.45 -17.71 0.69
CA VAL A 67 -12.47 -16.72 1.13
C VAL A 67 -12.93 -15.29 0.81
N LEU A 68 -13.45 -15.04 -0.41
CA LEU A 68 -13.94 -13.71 -0.78
C LEU A 68 -15.18 -13.27 0.03
N ARG A 69 -16.09 -14.21 0.37
CA ARG A 69 -17.20 -13.93 1.31
C ARG A 69 -16.75 -13.68 2.74
N GLN A 70 -15.70 -14.36 3.21
CA GLN A 70 -15.17 -14.15 4.57
C GLN A 70 -14.62 -12.72 4.76
N GLU A 71 -14.10 -12.09 3.70
CA GLU A 71 -13.72 -10.67 3.66
C GLU A 71 -14.90 -9.73 3.37
N GLY A 72 -16.14 -10.22 3.27
CA GLY A 72 -17.32 -9.40 2.96
C GLY A 72 -17.39 -8.86 1.52
N LEU A 73 -16.47 -9.25 0.63
CA LEU A 73 -16.42 -8.74 -0.76
C LEU A 73 -17.56 -9.24 -1.65
N LEU A 74 -18.23 -10.33 -1.24
CA LEU A 74 -19.29 -10.98 -1.99
C LEU A 74 -20.53 -11.21 -1.12
N ASN A 75 -21.69 -11.02 -1.74
CA ASN A 75 -22.97 -11.52 -1.26
C ASN A 75 -23.28 -12.88 -1.91
N ASP A 76 -24.14 -13.68 -1.27
CA ASP A 76 -24.70 -14.89 -1.87
C ASP A 76 -26.22 -15.00 -1.66
N ARG A 77 -26.88 -15.62 -2.63
CA ARG A 77 -28.31 -15.97 -2.57
C ARG A 77 -28.55 -17.34 -3.17
N HIS A 78 -29.55 -18.05 -2.66
CA HIS A 78 -30.05 -19.26 -3.30
C HIS A 78 -30.87 -18.91 -4.55
N ASP A 79 -30.96 -19.85 -5.49
CA ASP A 79 -31.93 -19.79 -6.58
C ASP A 79 -33.36 -19.96 -6.06
N PRO A 80 -34.36 -19.19 -6.56
CA PRO A 80 -35.74 -19.29 -6.10
C PRO A 80 -36.47 -20.58 -6.54
N HIS A 81 -35.89 -21.35 -7.48
CA HIS A 81 -36.45 -22.59 -8.01
C HIS A 81 -35.63 -23.84 -7.63
N ASP A 82 -34.31 -23.72 -7.41
CA ASP A 82 -33.45 -24.81 -6.93
C ASP A 82 -32.49 -24.36 -5.81
N ALA A 83 -32.86 -24.62 -4.55
CA ALA A 83 -32.07 -24.27 -3.38
C ALA A 83 -30.64 -24.85 -3.34
N ARG A 84 -30.28 -25.80 -4.22
CA ARG A 84 -28.91 -26.32 -4.36
C ARG A 84 -28.00 -25.35 -5.13
N VAL A 85 -28.57 -24.44 -5.92
CA VAL A 85 -27.83 -23.43 -6.68
C VAL A 85 -27.69 -22.18 -5.83
N ILE A 86 -26.45 -21.68 -5.74
CA ILE A 86 -26.10 -20.43 -5.07
C ILE A 86 -25.47 -19.51 -6.11
N TYR A 87 -26.00 -18.30 -6.23
CA TYR A 87 -25.43 -17.21 -7.00
C TYR A 87 -24.62 -16.31 -6.07
N TYR A 88 -23.47 -15.88 -6.55
CA TYR A 88 -22.59 -14.93 -5.88
C TYR A 88 -22.64 -13.60 -6.63
N SER A 89 -22.60 -12.50 -5.90
CA SER A 89 -22.53 -11.14 -6.45
C SER A 89 -21.53 -10.30 -5.65
N VAL A 90 -20.96 -9.26 -6.25
CA VAL A 90 -20.07 -8.34 -5.54
C VAL A 90 -20.87 -7.50 -4.54
N ASP A 91 -20.34 -7.30 -3.33
CA ASP A 91 -20.89 -6.29 -2.43
C ASP A 91 -20.44 -4.88 -2.87
N PRO A 92 -21.36 -3.99 -3.29
CA PRO A 92 -21.00 -2.68 -3.79
C PRO A 92 -20.60 -1.70 -2.68
N GLN A 93 -20.99 -1.93 -1.42
CA GLN A 93 -20.60 -1.06 -0.30
C GLN A 93 -19.15 -1.36 0.08
N VAL A 94 -18.84 -2.63 0.37
CA VAL A 94 -17.49 -3.06 0.77
C VAL A 94 -16.45 -2.76 -0.31
N VAL A 95 -16.77 -2.95 -1.59
CA VAL A 95 -15.86 -2.61 -2.69
C VAL A 95 -15.69 -1.09 -2.87
N ASN A 96 -16.72 -0.26 -2.61
CA ASN A 96 -16.57 1.19 -2.62
C ASN A 96 -15.75 1.71 -1.42
N GLU A 97 -15.91 1.12 -0.24
CA GLU A 97 -15.10 1.44 0.94
C GLU A 97 -13.62 1.08 0.71
N LEU A 98 -13.34 -0.13 0.22
CA LEU A 98 -11.99 -0.55 -0.17
C LEU A 98 -11.39 0.38 -1.22
N ARG A 99 -12.16 0.76 -2.24
CA ARG A 99 -11.73 1.71 -3.28
C ARG A 99 -11.39 3.07 -2.67
N ALA A 100 -12.19 3.58 -1.74
CA ALA A 100 -11.94 4.84 -1.05
C ALA A 100 -10.64 4.78 -0.23
N LYS A 101 -10.47 3.74 0.61
CA LYS A 101 -9.26 3.50 1.42
C LYS A 101 -7.99 3.36 0.55
N LEU A 102 -8.09 2.68 -0.60
CA LEU A 102 -6.95 2.51 -1.51
C LEU A 102 -6.58 3.83 -2.21
N LEU A 103 -7.57 4.65 -2.58
CA LEU A 103 -7.33 5.94 -3.24
C LEU A 103 -6.82 7.02 -2.26
N SER A 104 -7.25 7.00 -0.99
CA SER A 104 -6.68 7.87 0.05
C SER A 104 -5.24 7.46 0.40
N PHE A 105 -4.96 6.16 0.48
CA PHE A 105 -3.60 5.66 0.72
C PHE A 105 -2.63 5.97 -0.43
N LEU A 106 -3.10 5.94 -1.68
CA LEU A 106 -2.32 6.25 -2.88
C LEU A 106 -2.51 7.71 -3.35
N ASP A 107 -2.75 8.65 -2.43
CA ASP A 107 -2.86 10.07 -2.73
C ASP A 107 -1.52 10.65 -3.22
N LEU A 108 -1.44 10.87 -4.54
CA LEU A 108 -0.26 11.42 -5.20
C LEU A 108 0.06 12.86 -4.77
N SER A 109 -0.85 13.58 -4.11
CA SER A 109 -0.57 14.91 -3.56
C SER A 109 0.36 14.88 -2.34
N GLN A 110 0.50 13.72 -1.68
CA GLN A 110 1.43 13.49 -0.57
C GLN A 110 2.87 13.19 -1.02
N LEU A 111 3.13 13.07 -2.33
CA LEU A 111 4.47 12.80 -2.85
C LEU A 111 5.40 13.99 -2.61
N ASP A 112 6.37 13.81 -1.73
CA ASP A 112 7.50 14.73 -1.54
C ASP A 112 8.53 14.53 -2.68
N PRO A 113 8.64 15.45 -3.65
CA PRO A 113 9.54 15.29 -4.80
C PRO A 113 11.00 15.55 -4.44
N SER A 114 11.30 15.98 -3.22
CA SER A 114 12.65 16.40 -2.82
C SER A 114 13.59 15.19 -2.80
N PRO A 115 14.82 15.26 -3.34
CA PRO A 115 15.75 14.13 -3.38
C PRO A 115 16.25 13.75 -1.98
N ALA A 116 16.20 12.47 -1.62
CA ALA A 116 16.55 12.00 -0.28
C ALA A 116 18.01 12.34 0.09
N GLN A 117 18.19 13.02 1.23
CA GLN A 117 19.51 13.40 1.75
C GLN A 117 19.89 12.47 2.91
N CYS A 118 20.33 11.26 2.58
CA CYS A 118 20.89 10.34 3.56
C CYS A 118 22.34 10.69 3.84
N VAL A 119 22.62 11.30 5.00
CA VAL A 119 23.99 11.49 5.49
C VAL A 119 24.38 10.23 6.27
N TYR A 120 25.15 9.35 5.63
CA TYR A 120 25.65 8.13 6.26
C TYR A 120 27.07 8.35 6.77
N GLY A 121 27.22 8.65 8.07
CA GLY A 121 28.51 8.53 8.76
C GLY A 121 29.27 9.82 9.09
N GLU A 122 28.65 10.99 9.01
CA GLU A 122 29.26 12.21 9.58
C GLU A 122 29.09 12.21 11.12
N THR A 123 30.12 11.79 11.84
CA THR A 123 30.32 12.21 13.24
C THR A 123 30.74 13.68 13.22
N ASP A 124 30.10 14.53 14.01
CA ASP A 124 30.28 16.00 14.05
C ASP A 124 31.74 16.47 13.92
N GLU A 125 32.21 16.73 12.68
CA GLU A 125 33.36 17.59 12.47
C GLU A 125 32.90 19.03 12.67
N LYS A 126 33.13 19.50 13.90
CA LYS A 126 32.98 20.86 14.42
C LYS A 126 32.66 21.92 13.36
N GLN A 127 31.54 22.61 13.57
CA GLN A 127 31.37 23.98 13.08
C GLN A 127 32.64 24.80 13.40
N PRO A 128 33.31 25.39 12.40
CA PRO A 128 34.44 26.25 12.67
C PRO A 128 33.95 27.58 13.26
N SER A 129 33.98 27.66 14.59
CA SER A 129 33.85 28.93 15.33
C SER A 129 35.12 29.78 15.11
N SER A 130 35.18 30.54 14.01
CA SER A 130 36.30 31.44 13.71
C SER A 130 36.06 32.86 14.26
N GLY A 131 36.16 32.97 15.59
CA GLY A 131 36.19 34.26 16.29
C GLY A 131 37.54 34.54 16.96
N GLY A 132 38.38 35.37 16.33
CA GLY A 132 39.30 36.27 17.05
C GLY A 132 40.78 35.88 17.31
N THR A 133 41.65 36.69 16.71
CA THR A 133 42.87 37.31 17.31
C THR A 133 44.27 36.64 17.33
N HIS A 134 45.18 37.30 16.61
CA HIS A 134 46.60 37.63 16.91
C HIS A 134 47.66 36.56 17.23
N LYS A 135 48.74 36.53 16.41
CA LYS A 135 50.03 37.17 16.79
C LYS A 135 51.03 37.40 15.63
N LYS A 136 51.99 38.28 15.90
CA LYS A 136 53.06 38.86 15.05
C LYS A 136 53.99 37.84 14.37
N GLY A 137 54.57 38.25 13.23
CA GLY A 137 55.74 37.66 12.57
C GLY A 137 56.39 38.67 11.60
N GLU A 138 57.61 39.07 11.91
CA GLU A 138 58.35 40.27 11.46
C GLU A 138 59.19 40.09 10.17
N VAL A 139 59.82 41.20 9.73
CA VAL A 139 60.84 41.35 8.64
C VAL A 139 60.21 41.44 7.21
N THR A 140 60.60 42.33 6.28
CA THR A 140 61.85 43.12 6.07
C THR A 140 61.63 44.66 5.86
N THR A 141 62.36 45.30 4.93
CA THR A 141 62.63 46.75 4.71
C THR A 141 62.82 47.07 3.21
N HIS A 142 62.94 48.37 2.87
CA HIS A 142 63.40 48.99 1.59
C HIS A 142 62.38 49.02 0.41
N ASP A 143 62.29 50.09 -0.41
CA ASP A 143 62.87 51.44 -0.34
C ASP A 143 62.09 52.42 -1.25
N LEU A 144 62.22 53.74 -0.97
CA LEU A 144 61.81 54.92 -1.76
C LEU A 144 60.30 55.21 -1.92
#